data_AF-A0A8T0RB66-F1
#
_entry.id   AF-A0A8T0RB66-F1
#
_cell.length_a   1.000
_cell.length_b   1.000
_cell.length_c   1.000
_cell.angle_alpha   90.00
_cell.angle_beta   90.00
_cell.angle_gamma   90.00
#
_symmetry.space_group_name_H-M   'P 1'
#
loop_
_entity.id
_entity.type
_entity.pdbx_description
1 polymer ?
#
loop_
_entity_poly.entity_id
_entity_poly.type
_entity_poly.pdbx_seq_one_letter_code
_entity_poly.pdbx_strand_id
1 'polypeptide(L)'
;MERETPELAAPATFLRGEEGASSESVRARFERMIRRVQAEVCAELEAVEGGARDGGGGALFREDAWTRPGGGGGISRVLQGGRVFEKAAVNVSVVYGVMPPEAYRAARPEAAAAAAAGGEKAGPVAFFAAGVSSVIHPVNPFAPTMHFNYRYFETEAPKMHLVHLGSGGLEVVLT
;
A
#
# COMPACT_ATOMS: atom_id res chain seq x y z
N MET A 1 -13.79 -9.70 -9.28
CA MET A 1 -12.51 -9.05 -8.97
C MET A 1 -11.94 -8.58 -10.30
N GLU A 2 -11.81 -7.28 -10.52
CA GLU A 2 -11.18 -6.78 -11.76
C GLU A 2 -9.75 -7.34 -11.84
N ARG A 3 -9.34 -7.81 -13.02
CA ARG A 3 -8.02 -8.43 -13.19
C ARG A 3 -6.96 -7.33 -13.29
N GLU A 4 -5.91 -7.45 -12.49
CA GLU A 4 -4.72 -6.60 -12.57
C GLU A 4 -3.99 -6.88 -13.89
N THR A 5 -3.37 -5.84 -14.45
CA THR A 5 -2.57 -5.91 -15.67
C THR A 5 -1.10 -5.72 -15.30
N PRO A 6 -0.22 -6.71 -15.54
CA PRO A 6 1.20 -6.57 -15.29
C PRO A 6 1.80 -5.45 -16.14
N GLU A 7 2.73 -4.69 -15.56
CA GLU A 7 3.52 -3.67 -16.22
C GLU A 7 4.97 -4.14 -16.41
N LEU A 8 5.60 -3.75 -17.51
CA LEU A 8 7.01 -4.10 -17.78
C LEU A 8 7.98 -3.41 -16.81
N ALA A 9 7.60 -2.24 -16.30
CA ALA A 9 8.37 -1.47 -15.32
C ALA A 9 7.43 -0.61 -14.48
N ALA A 10 7.81 -0.36 -13.23
CA ALA A 10 7.07 0.56 -12.36
C ALA A 10 7.08 1.99 -12.94
N PRO A 11 5.92 2.65 -13.08
CA PRO A 11 5.88 4.05 -13.47
C PRO A 11 6.44 4.95 -12.36
N ALA A 12 6.91 6.15 -12.75
CA ALA A 12 7.43 7.15 -11.83
C ALA A 12 6.41 7.58 -10.75
N THR A 13 5.12 7.58 -11.11
CA THR A 13 4.00 7.84 -10.20
C THR A 13 2.77 7.07 -10.68
N PHE A 14 1.90 6.68 -9.75
CA PHE A 14 0.58 6.13 -10.01
C PHE A 14 -0.54 7.19 -9.91
N LEU A 15 -0.19 8.46 -9.62
CA LEU A 15 -1.15 9.56 -9.54
C LEU A 15 -1.63 9.98 -10.92
N ARG A 16 -2.88 10.45 -10.99
CA ARG A 16 -3.53 10.89 -12.22
C ARG A 16 -3.27 12.38 -12.51
N GLY A 17 -3.10 12.72 -13.78
CA GLY A 17 -3.14 14.10 -14.28
C GLY A 17 -2.13 15.05 -13.60
N GLU A 18 -2.57 16.28 -13.33
CA GLU A 18 -1.74 17.34 -12.72
C GLU A 18 -1.25 17.00 -11.29
N GLU A 19 -1.87 16.05 -10.60
CA GLU A 19 -1.40 15.58 -9.28
C GLU A 19 -0.06 14.85 -9.37
N GLY A 20 0.22 14.19 -10.49
CA GLY A 20 1.53 13.62 -10.78
C GLY A 20 2.60 14.68 -11.08
N ALA A 21 2.18 15.90 -11.44
CA ALA A 21 3.07 17.03 -11.71
C ALA A 21 3.30 17.93 -10.49
N SER A 22 2.34 18.00 -9.55
CA SER A 22 2.43 18.82 -8.34
C SER A 22 3.01 18.05 -7.16
N SER A 23 4.24 18.39 -6.75
CA SER A 23 4.92 17.73 -5.62
C SER A 23 4.25 17.98 -4.26
N GLU A 24 3.39 18.98 -4.15
CA GLU A 24 2.92 19.52 -2.87
C GLU A 24 1.66 18.85 -2.32
N SER A 25 0.92 18.11 -3.16
CA SER A 25 -0.32 17.45 -2.71
C SER A 25 -0.03 16.37 -1.65
N VAL A 26 -0.98 16.16 -0.73
CA VAL A 26 -0.86 15.09 0.28
C VAL A 26 -0.74 13.72 -0.39
N ARG A 27 -1.47 13.49 -1.49
CA ARG A 27 -1.35 12.28 -2.32
C ARG A 27 0.08 12.07 -2.82
N ALA A 28 0.69 13.10 -3.42
CA ALA A 28 2.06 13.04 -3.94
C ALA A 28 3.11 12.84 -2.84
N ARG A 29 2.97 13.56 -1.72
CA ARG A 29 3.86 13.39 -0.56
C ARG A 29 3.75 11.99 0.03
N PHE A 30 2.54 11.45 0.14
CA PHE A 30 2.30 10.12 0.69
C PHE A 30 2.80 9.02 -0.25
N GLU A 31 2.55 9.11 -1.56
CA GLU A 31 3.11 8.16 -2.54
C GLU A 31 4.64 8.13 -2.50
N ARG A 32 5.29 9.30 -2.46
CA ARG A 32 6.76 9.36 -2.34
C ARG A 32 7.24 8.70 -1.06
N MET A 33 6.55 8.93 0.06
CA MET A 33 6.90 8.33 1.34
C MET A 33 6.80 6.80 1.30
N ILE A 34 5.69 6.24 0.83
CA ILE A 34 5.51 4.77 0.80
C ILE A 34 6.47 4.07 -0.16
N ARG A 35 6.79 4.69 -1.31
CA ARG A 35 7.81 4.18 -2.25
C ARG A 35 9.20 4.22 -1.65
N ARG A 36 9.54 5.29 -0.93
CA ARG A 36 10.79 5.40 -0.18
C ARG A 36 10.90 4.31 0.88
N VAL A 37 9.86 4.12 1.69
CA VAL A 37 9.81 3.06 2.71
C VAL A 37 10.00 1.69 2.08
N GLN A 38 9.32 1.38 0.97
CA GLN A 38 9.51 0.10 0.27
C GLN A 38 10.97 -0.08 -0.19
N ALA A 39 11.57 0.95 -0.79
CA ALA A 39 12.95 0.88 -1.27
C ALA A 39 13.95 0.69 -0.13
N GLU A 40 13.83 1.47 0.95
CA GLU A 40 14.70 1.38 2.12
C GLU A 40 14.57 0.03 2.81
N VAL A 41 13.34 -0.44 3.09
CA VAL A 41 13.12 -1.75 3.74
C VAL A 41 13.65 -2.89 2.89
N CYS A 42 13.40 -2.91 1.58
CA CYS A 42 13.93 -3.96 0.70
C CYS A 42 15.46 -3.98 0.71
N ALA A 43 16.10 -2.81 0.60
CA ALA A 43 17.56 -2.71 0.58
C ALA A 43 18.20 -3.19 1.89
N GLU A 44 17.61 -2.84 3.04
CA GLU A 44 18.10 -3.29 4.35
C GLU A 44 17.93 -4.81 4.53
N LEU A 45 16.80 -5.39 4.08
CA LEU A 45 16.59 -6.83 4.14
C LEU A 45 17.58 -7.58 3.22
N GLU A 46 17.85 -7.08 2.01
CA GLU A 46 18.85 -7.65 1.10
C GLU A 46 20.28 -7.54 1.66
N ALA A 47 20.59 -6.44 2.37
CA ALA A 47 21.87 -6.29 3.05
C ALA A 47 22.04 -7.34 4.17
N VAL A 48 20.97 -7.60 4.94
CA VAL A 48 20.94 -8.65 5.98
C VAL A 48 21.05 -10.06 5.40
N GLU A 49 20.51 -10.32 4.20
CA GLU A 49 20.71 -11.58 3.46
C GLU A 49 22.18 -11.85 3.07
N GLY A 50 23.04 -10.83 3.13
CA GLY A 50 24.45 -10.90 2.74
C GLY A 50 24.74 -10.32 1.35
N GLY A 51 23.86 -9.44 0.85
CA GLY A 51 24.05 -8.72 -0.40
C GLY A 51 25.42 -8.04 -0.51
N ALA A 52 26.22 -8.52 -1.46
CA ALA A 52 27.53 -8.04 -1.91
C ALA A 52 28.79 -8.26 -1.03
N ARG A 53 28.69 -8.62 0.26
CA ARG A 53 29.90 -8.69 1.13
C ARG A 53 30.66 -10.02 1.09
N ASP A 54 29.98 -11.13 0.82
CA ASP A 54 30.58 -12.46 1.03
C ASP A 54 30.66 -13.32 -0.25
N GLY A 55 30.37 -12.75 -1.42
CA GLY A 55 30.33 -13.50 -2.70
C GLY A 55 29.23 -14.58 -2.79
N GLY A 56 28.34 -14.65 -1.80
CA GLY A 56 27.45 -15.79 -1.55
C GLY A 56 26.03 -15.73 -2.13
N GLY A 57 25.70 -14.78 -3.00
CA GLY A 57 24.43 -14.80 -3.75
C GLY A 57 23.16 -14.89 -2.89
N GLY A 58 23.03 -14.02 -1.86
CA GLY A 58 21.80 -13.92 -1.06
C GLY A 58 20.56 -13.62 -1.92
N ALA A 59 19.38 -14.03 -1.44
CA ALA A 59 18.13 -13.81 -2.18
C ALA A 59 17.85 -12.30 -2.31
N LEU A 60 17.32 -11.90 -3.48
CA LEU A 60 16.96 -10.51 -3.78
C LEU A 60 15.44 -10.40 -3.94
N PHE A 61 14.91 -9.20 -3.77
CA PHE A 61 13.52 -8.91 -4.09
C PHE A 61 13.30 -8.94 -5.60
N ARG A 62 12.32 -9.73 -6.02
CA ARG A 62 11.72 -9.62 -7.34
C ARG A 62 10.64 -8.55 -7.31
N GLU A 63 10.74 -7.60 -8.22
CA GLU A 63 9.74 -6.56 -8.42
C GLU A 63 8.75 -6.95 -9.53
N ASP A 64 7.46 -6.87 -9.23
CA ASP A 64 6.39 -6.99 -10.20
C ASP A 64 5.47 -5.75 -10.07
N ALA A 65 5.45 -4.91 -11.10
CA ALA A 65 4.58 -3.73 -11.18
C ALA A 65 3.27 -4.09 -11.90
N TRP A 66 2.18 -3.42 -11.53
CA TRP A 66 0.87 -3.67 -12.12
C TRP A 66 -0.05 -2.45 -12.06
N THR A 67 -1.04 -2.44 -12.95
CA THR A 67 -2.14 -1.47 -12.99
C THR A 67 -3.50 -2.18 -12.94
N ARG A 68 -4.57 -1.42 -12.68
CA ARG A 68 -5.94 -1.97 -12.69
C ARG A 68 -6.90 -1.11 -13.53
N PRO A 69 -7.98 -1.70 -14.11
CA PRO A 69 -8.94 -0.96 -14.92
C PRO A 69 -9.63 0.20 -14.19
N GLY A 70 -10.01 0.03 -12.92
CA GLY A 70 -10.52 1.13 -12.07
C GLY A 70 -9.51 2.23 -11.75
N GLY A 71 -8.26 2.06 -12.21
CA GLY A 71 -7.14 2.98 -12.19
C GLY A 71 -6.32 2.99 -10.90
N GLY A 72 -5.11 3.53 -11.05
CA GLY A 72 -4.01 3.28 -10.12
C GLY A 72 -3.31 1.95 -10.42
N GLY A 73 -2.57 1.45 -9.45
CA GLY A 73 -1.73 0.28 -9.57
C GLY A 73 -0.94 0.01 -8.30
N GLY A 74 0.12 -0.77 -8.44
CA GLY A 74 0.99 -1.11 -7.33
C GLY A 74 2.32 -1.69 -7.79
N ILE A 75 3.20 -1.86 -6.80
CA ILE A 75 4.50 -2.50 -6.94
C ILE A 75 4.59 -3.53 -5.85
N SER A 76 4.66 -4.79 -6.24
CA SER A 76 4.94 -5.90 -5.33
C SER A 76 6.41 -6.22 -5.38
N ARG A 77 7.08 -6.19 -4.22
CA ARG A 77 8.45 -6.70 -4.08
C ARG A 77 8.42 -7.91 -3.19
N VAL A 78 8.89 -9.04 -3.71
CA VAL A 78 8.89 -10.33 -3.00
C VAL A 78 10.27 -10.97 -3.03
N LEU A 79 10.79 -11.28 -1.85
CA LEU A 79 11.98 -12.09 -1.63
C LEU A 79 11.53 -13.45 -1.10
N GLN A 80 12.04 -14.55 -1.68
CA GLN A 80 11.70 -15.92 -1.29
C GLN A 80 12.94 -16.81 -1.32
N GLY A 81 12.99 -17.79 -0.42
CA GLY A 81 14.07 -18.77 -0.36
C GLY A 81 15.42 -18.15 0.04
N GLY A 82 15.38 -17.10 0.86
CA GLY A 82 16.57 -16.49 1.45
C GLY A 82 17.15 -17.34 2.58
N ARG A 83 18.35 -16.98 3.02
CA ARG A 83 19.03 -17.65 4.12
C ARG A 83 18.58 -17.10 5.48
N VAL A 84 18.20 -15.83 5.54
CA VAL A 84 17.74 -15.13 6.75
C VAL A 84 16.22 -15.04 6.73
N PHE A 85 15.62 -14.73 5.58
CA PHE A 85 14.20 -14.61 5.37
C PHE A 85 13.70 -15.74 4.47
N GLU A 86 12.82 -16.59 5.03
CA GLU A 86 12.12 -17.61 4.24
C GLU A 86 11.30 -16.94 3.14
N LYS A 87 10.61 -15.86 3.53
CA LYS A 87 9.80 -15.03 2.65
C LYS A 87 9.63 -13.63 3.21
N ALA A 88 9.83 -12.62 2.38
CA ALA A 88 9.50 -11.24 2.69
C ALA A 88 8.73 -10.62 1.52
N ALA A 89 7.69 -9.86 1.83
CA ALA A 89 6.94 -9.11 0.83
C ALA A 89 6.76 -7.68 1.32
N VAL A 90 7.09 -6.71 0.48
CA VAL A 90 6.85 -5.28 0.73
C VAL A 90 6.13 -4.73 -0.49
N ASN A 91 4.86 -4.35 -0.31
CA ASN A 91 3.97 -3.96 -1.40
C ASN A 91 3.56 -2.51 -1.27
N VAL A 92 3.56 -1.79 -2.39
CA VAL A 92 3.00 -0.46 -2.52
C VAL A 92 1.75 -0.54 -3.38
N SER A 93 0.71 0.17 -2.99
CA SER A 93 -0.51 0.31 -3.78
C SER A 93 -0.98 1.76 -3.77
N VAL A 94 -1.44 2.23 -4.92
CA VAL A 94 -2.05 3.55 -5.12
C VAL A 94 -3.25 3.32 -6.02
N VAL A 95 -4.45 3.43 -5.48
CA VAL A 95 -5.68 3.02 -6.16
C VAL A 95 -6.75 4.08 -6.10
N TYR A 96 -7.54 4.13 -7.16
CA TYR A 96 -8.71 4.99 -7.28
C TYR A 96 -9.96 4.13 -7.40
N GLY A 97 -11.11 4.68 -7.03
CA GLY A 97 -12.37 3.98 -7.25
C GLY A 97 -13.56 4.78 -6.80
N VAL A 98 -14.71 4.10 -6.82
CA VAL A 98 -15.98 4.63 -6.32
C VAL A 98 -16.38 3.79 -5.12
N MET A 99 -16.68 4.45 -4.01
CA MET A 99 -17.07 3.79 -2.78
C MET A 99 -18.47 3.19 -2.95
N PRO A 100 -18.68 1.91 -2.57
CA PRO A 100 -20.02 1.34 -2.51
C PRO A 100 -20.91 2.17 -1.56
N PRO A 101 -22.19 2.43 -1.90
CA PRO A 101 -23.07 3.24 -1.07
C PRO A 101 -23.24 2.72 0.37
N GLU A 102 -23.05 1.42 0.60
CA GLU A 102 -23.07 0.82 1.94
C GLU A 102 -21.80 1.14 2.74
N ALA A 103 -20.62 1.04 2.12
CA ALA A 103 -19.36 1.41 2.75
C ALA A 103 -19.32 2.90 3.10
N TYR A 104 -19.89 3.75 2.24
CA TYR A 104 -20.03 5.18 2.51
C TYR A 104 -20.92 5.47 3.71
N ARG A 105 -22.07 4.79 3.82
CA ARG A 105 -22.97 4.90 4.98
C ARG A 105 -22.31 4.40 6.26
N ALA A 106 -21.54 3.31 6.19
CA ALA A 106 -20.81 2.80 7.35
C ALA A 106 -19.69 3.75 7.82
N ALA A 107 -18.97 4.37 6.87
CA ALA A 107 -17.92 5.35 7.17
C ALA A 107 -18.48 6.71 7.64
N ARG A 108 -19.77 6.97 7.44
CA ARG A 108 -20.46 8.21 7.81
C ARG A 108 -21.80 7.95 8.50
N PRO A 109 -21.80 7.86 9.84
CA PRO A 109 -23.02 7.72 10.61
C PRO A 109 -24.04 8.82 10.31
N GLU A 110 -23.58 10.06 10.06
CA GLU A 110 -24.45 11.19 9.69
C GLU A 110 -25.07 11.05 8.30
N ALA A 111 -24.36 10.48 7.34
CA ALA A 111 -24.91 10.18 6.02
C ALA A 111 -25.92 9.02 6.07
N ALA A 112 -25.70 8.06 6.97
CA ALA A 112 -26.69 7.02 7.26
C ALA A 112 -27.96 7.60 7.90
N ALA A 113 -27.82 8.56 8.82
CA ALA A 113 -28.94 9.26 9.44
C ALA A 113 -29.72 10.13 8.44
N ALA A 114 -29.04 10.85 7.56
CA ALA A 114 -29.67 11.66 6.51
C ALA A 114 -30.44 10.78 5.49
N ALA A 115 -29.88 9.64 5.09
CA ALA A 115 -30.56 8.70 4.20
C ALA A 115 -31.79 8.05 4.87
N ALA A 116 -31.74 7.77 6.18
CA ALA A 116 -32.88 7.25 6.93
C ALA A 116 -34.01 8.28 7.10
N ALA A 117 -33.69 9.58 7.07
CA ALA A 117 -34.64 10.69 7.13
C ALA A 117 -35.23 11.11 5.77
N GLY A 118 -35.01 10.33 4.71
CA GLY A 118 -35.49 10.64 3.35
C GLY A 118 -34.65 11.68 2.60
N GLY A 119 -33.45 12.00 3.09
CA GLY A 119 -32.48 12.86 2.40
C GLY A 119 -31.91 12.20 1.14
N GLU A 120 -31.26 13.02 0.31
CA GLU A 120 -30.65 12.58 -0.96
C GLU A 120 -29.74 11.36 -0.75
N LYS A 121 -29.97 10.31 -1.56
CA LYS A 121 -29.06 9.16 -1.61
C LYS A 121 -27.70 9.68 -2.06
N ALA A 122 -26.68 9.48 -1.23
CA ALA A 122 -25.31 9.80 -1.63
C ALA A 122 -25.01 9.10 -2.96
N GLY A 123 -24.73 9.91 -3.99
CA GLY A 123 -24.29 9.44 -5.30
C GLY A 123 -22.95 8.69 -5.21
N PRO A 124 -22.43 8.17 -6.34
CA PRO A 124 -21.11 7.53 -6.36
C PRO A 124 -20.05 8.48 -5.78
N VAL A 125 -19.43 8.09 -4.67
CA VAL A 125 -18.37 8.88 -4.02
C VAL A 125 -17.02 8.37 -4.46
N ALA A 126 -16.30 9.17 -5.24
CA ALA A 126 -14.93 8.86 -5.62
C ALA A 126 -14.02 8.82 -4.38
N PHE A 127 -13.08 7.87 -4.38
CA PHE A 127 -12.06 7.74 -3.36
C PHE A 127 -10.67 7.57 -3.95
N PHE A 128 -9.69 7.96 -3.14
CA PHE A 128 -8.27 7.68 -3.32
C PHE A 128 -7.76 6.89 -2.11
N ALA A 129 -6.98 5.85 -2.37
CA ALA A 129 -6.29 5.11 -1.33
C ALA A 129 -4.85 4.82 -1.76
N ALA A 130 -3.91 5.00 -0.85
CA ALA A 130 -2.52 4.64 -1.07
C ALA A 130 -1.96 3.97 0.19
N GLY A 131 -0.99 3.09 0.04
CA GLY A 131 -0.35 2.47 1.19
C GLY A 131 0.86 1.60 0.87
N VAL A 132 1.66 1.35 1.90
CA VAL A 132 2.66 0.29 1.93
C VAL A 132 2.22 -0.77 2.94
N SER A 133 2.37 -2.03 2.57
CA SER A 133 2.16 -3.18 3.45
C SER A 133 3.35 -4.11 3.38
N SER A 134 3.68 -4.75 4.49
CA SER A 134 4.80 -5.69 4.54
C SER A 134 4.54 -6.84 5.49
N VAL A 135 4.99 -8.03 5.10
CA VAL A 135 5.08 -9.22 5.95
C VAL A 135 6.45 -9.85 5.73
N ILE A 136 7.17 -10.11 6.81
CA ILE A 136 8.54 -10.63 6.78
C ILE A 136 8.61 -11.84 7.71
N HIS A 137 8.96 -13.00 7.14
CA HIS A 137 9.14 -14.26 7.85
C HIS A 137 10.62 -14.66 7.86
N PRO A 138 11.32 -14.52 8.99
CA PRO A 138 12.66 -15.07 9.15
C PRO A 138 12.68 -16.60 9.11
N VAL A 139 13.76 -17.20 8.63
CA VAL A 139 14.02 -18.64 8.71
C VAL A 139 14.29 -19.08 10.15
N ASN A 140 14.98 -18.23 10.92
CA ASN A 140 15.35 -18.55 12.30
C ASN A 140 14.10 -18.43 13.19
N PRO A 141 13.66 -19.50 13.89
CA PRO A 141 12.48 -19.46 14.74
C PRO A 141 12.62 -18.51 15.95
N PHE A 142 13.84 -18.11 16.31
CA PHE A 142 14.09 -17.12 17.36
C PHE A 142 14.04 -15.67 16.86
N ALA A 143 13.91 -15.45 15.55
CA ALA A 143 13.68 -14.14 14.96
C ALA A 143 12.18 -13.99 14.63
N PRO A 144 11.49 -12.95 15.14
CA PRO A 144 10.05 -12.83 14.99
C PRO A 144 9.60 -12.50 13.57
N THR A 145 8.39 -12.92 13.24
CA THR A 145 7.68 -12.40 12.07
C THR A 145 7.33 -10.93 12.30
N MET A 146 7.54 -10.10 11.28
CA MET A 146 7.23 -8.67 11.33
C MET A 146 6.14 -8.32 10.32
N HIS A 147 5.19 -7.51 10.75
CA HIS A 147 4.17 -6.92 9.89
C HIS A 147 4.08 -5.41 10.11
N PHE A 148 3.96 -4.65 9.02
CA PHE A 148 3.64 -3.23 9.08
C PHE A 148 2.73 -2.80 7.93
N ASN A 149 1.91 -1.79 8.19
CA ASN A 149 0.99 -1.22 7.20
C ASN A 149 0.80 0.28 7.44
N TYR A 150 1.13 1.10 6.44
CA TYR A 150 0.82 2.53 6.44
C TYR A 150 -0.13 2.82 5.29
N ARG A 151 -1.29 3.42 5.59
CA ARG A 151 -2.32 3.71 4.59
C ARG A 151 -2.89 5.13 4.73
N TYR A 152 -3.18 5.70 3.57
CA TYR A 152 -3.82 6.98 3.38
C TYR A 152 -5.11 6.78 2.59
N PHE A 153 -6.19 7.38 3.05
CA PHE A 153 -7.49 7.30 2.41
C PHE A 153 -8.17 8.65 2.39
N GLU A 154 -8.77 9.03 1.26
CA GLU A 154 -9.60 10.23 1.16
C GLU A 154 -10.74 10.09 0.16
N THR A 155 -11.78 10.91 0.33
CA THR A 155 -12.95 11.00 -0.54
C THR A 155 -13.17 12.43 -1.03
N GLU A 156 -13.84 12.59 -2.18
CA GLU A 156 -14.05 13.90 -2.81
C GLU A 156 -15.19 14.74 -2.20
N ALA A 157 -16.09 14.19 -1.38
CA ALA A 157 -17.24 14.93 -0.82
C ALA A 157 -17.63 14.51 0.61
N PRO A 158 -17.92 15.47 1.52
CA PRO A 158 -17.03 16.58 1.88
C PRO A 158 -15.64 16.04 2.25
N LYS A 159 -14.57 16.76 1.86
CA LYS A 159 -13.15 16.38 2.05
C LYS A 159 -12.92 15.76 3.43
N MET A 160 -12.81 14.44 3.45
CA MET A 160 -12.49 13.69 4.66
C MET A 160 -11.14 13.03 4.42
N HIS A 161 -10.13 13.51 5.12
CA HIS A 161 -8.83 12.86 5.15
C HIS A 161 -8.87 11.84 6.28
N LEU A 162 -9.03 10.56 5.94
CA LEU A 162 -8.95 9.48 6.90
C LEU A 162 -7.57 8.83 6.79
N VAL A 163 -6.65 9.30 7.62
CA VAL A 163 -5.41 8.57 7.87
C VAL A 163 -5.72 7.49 8.89
N HIS A 164 -5.98 6.27 8.42
CA HIS A 164 -6.20 5.15 9.31
C HIS A 164 -4.88 4.42 9.55
N LEU A 165 -4.24 4.68 10.69
CA LEU A 165 -3.15 3.86 11.22
C LEU A 165 -3.75 2.64 11.90
N GLY A 166 -4.16 1.63 11.13
CA GLY A 166 -4.82 0.46 11.70
C GLY A 166 -3.78 -0.36 12.41
N SER A 167 -3.78 -0.35 13.75
CA SER A 167 -2.76 -0.99 14.59
C SER A 167 -1.33 -0.82 14.05
N GLY A 168 -1.07 0.34 13.40
CA GLY A 168 0.12 0.59 12.57
C GLY A 168 1.38 0.88 13.37
N GLY A 169 1.51 0.26 14.54
CA GLY A 169 2.81 -0.05 15.11
C GLY A 169 3.39 -1.24 14.36
N LEU A 170 4.71 -1.33 14.31
CA LEU A 170 5.39 -2.58 13.98
C LEU A 170 4.79 -3.68 14.85
N GLU A 171 4.07 -4.62 14.25
CA GLU A 171 3.57 -5.79 14.95
C GLU A 171 4.64 -6.88 14.83
N VAL A 172 5.32 -7.13 15.95
CA VAL A 172 6.32 -8.17 16.09
C VAL A 172 5.63 -9.39 16.69
N VAL A 173 5.40 -10.41 15.86
CA VAL A 173 4.82 -11.67 16.33
C VAL A 173 5.97 -12.57 16.80
N LEU A 174 6.11 -12.69 18.13
CA LEU A 174 6.94 -13.69 18.80
C LEU A 174 6.07 -14.92 19.04
N THR A 175 6.26 -15.99 18.28
CA THR A 175 5.64 -17.31 18.55
C THR A 175 6.55 -18.20 19.37
#